data_AF-A0A8J1ZCH4-F1
#
_entry.id   AF-A0A8J1ZCH4-F1
#
_cell.length_a   1.000
_cell.length_b   1.000
_cell.length_c   1.000
_cell.angle_alpha   90.00
_cell.angle_beta   90.00
_cell.angle_gamma   90.00
#
_symmetry.space_group_name_H-M   'P 1'
#
loop_
_entity.id
_entity.type
_entity.pdbx_description
1 polymer ?
#
loop_
_entity_poly.entity_id
_entity_poly.type
_entity_poly.pdbx_seq_one_letter_code
_entity_poly.pdbx_strand_id
1 'polypeptide(L)'
;MDLLGSCVSTAVECCTAETCDGDLPPSYGQIDSRHQDPRDEESIDRMFFGGAKSAGGGLPSLGTVSTASLSGGLGGVHSLSVRPGGLTLPTSGLLQPPVSIFGVPRGQLLSSNSSSTAGVLGLPDTFKSNGARQGQEPLTQLPPRAYFERDSAEIASFTRPPSSSSPVTLSSGSVYSGQWKRITLKTSSSENPSKIEGTTTKWVRHGTGQMSWPDGTKYVGEWHDDKAHGKGQLDYASGADHYCGEWKENRCDGFGVYIHGETIFYGEWKNDRQQGHGVESWGEGSKFEGRFENGVKNGHGVYVWPDQSEYQGTWQANKLEGLGLYTAEDKNFRGEWKNSLIHGLGIYRWGDGRSYAGEYVDDKKHGFGTFLWADGRRYEGFWRVGKQEGPGIFTRRDGTQIEGVWLQGKRTN
;
A
#
# COMPACT_ATOMS: atom_id res chain seq x y z
N MET A 1 -27.96 -18.71 20.49
CA MET A 1 -28.05 -18.55 19.02
C MET A 1 -26.83 -17.76 18.62
N ASP A 2 -25.85 -18.43 18.02
CA ASP A 2 -24.54 -17.87 17.72
C ASP A 2 -24.62 -16.88 16.55
N LEU A 3 -25.03 -15.65 16.84
CA LEU A 3 -25.03 -14.52 15.90
C LEU A 3 -23.62 -14.28 15.30
N LEU A 4 -22.58 -14.50 16.13
CA LEU A 4 -21.18 -14.51 15.71
C LEU A 4 -20.90 -15.59 14.65
N GLY A 5 -21.54 -16.76 14.76
CA GLY A 5 -21.37 -17.85 13.81
C GLY A 5 -21.91 -17.51 12.43
N SER A 6 -23.01 -16.76 12.33
CA SER A 6 -23.61 -16.37 11.04
C SER A 6 -22.82 -15.26 10.34
N CYS A 7 -22.41 -14.20 11.05
CA CYS A 7 -21.62 -13.13 10.43
C CYS A 7 -20.20 -13.62 10.06
N VAL A 8 -19.60 -14.47 10.89
CA VAL A 8 -18.31 -15.09 10.56
C VAL A 8 -18.50 -16.13 9.45
N SER A 9 -19.57 -16.93 9.44
CA SER A 9 -19.89 -17.84 8.32
C SER A 9 -20.02 -17.09 7.01
N THR A 10 -20.80 -16.01 6.95
CA THR A 10 -20.96 -15.23 5.72
C THR A 10 -19.68 -14.50 5.32
N ALA A 11 -18.91 -13.96 6.27
CA ALA A 11 -17.64 -13.31 5.97
C ALA A 11 -16.54 -14.30 5.56
N VAL A 12 -16.48 -15.47 6.20
CA VAL A 12 -15.58 -16.57 5.86
C VAL A 12 -15.99 -17.14 4.51
N GLU A 13 -17.26 -17.46 4.26
CA GLU A 13 -17.75 -17.91 2.95
C GLU A 13 -17.47 -16.88 1.85
N CYS A 14 -17.63 -15.57 2.09
CA CYS A 14 -17.23 -14.54 1.13
C CYS A 14 -15.71 -14.40 0.95
N CYS A 15 -14.90 -14.76 1.95
CA CYS A 15 -13.43 -14.71 1.89
C CYS A 15 -12.78 -16.03 1.44
N THR A 16 -13.49 -17.16 1.55
CA THR A 16 -13.01 -18.53 1.31
C THR A 16 -13.79 -19.24 0.21
N ALA A 17 -14.70 -18.57 -0.50
CA ALA A 17 -15.31 -19.10 -1.72
C ALA A 17 -14.30 -19.14 -2.88
N GLU A 18 -13.18 -19.81 -2.67
CA GLU A 18 -12.61 -20.83 -3.54
C GLU A 18 -11.52 -21.58 -2.75
N THR A 19 -11.74 -22.89 -2.58
CA THR A 19 -10.86 -23.96 -2.03
C THR A 19 -11.02 -24.40 -0.55
N CYS A 20 -11.76 -25.52 -0.45
CA CYS A 20 -11.45 -26.75 0.29
C CYS A 20 -11.95 -26.95 1.73
N ASP A 21 -12.66 -28.08 1.85
CA ASP A 21 -13.05 -28.82 3.04
C ASP A 21 -12.05 -28.75 4.20
N GLY A 22 -12.60 -28.48 5.39
CA GLY A 22 -12.33 -29.29 6.56
C GLY A 22 -10.87 -29.56 6.91
N ASP A 23 -10.06 -28.51 7.05
CA ASP A 23 -8.95 -28.43 8.00
C ASP A 23 -8.48 -26.97 8.02
N LEU A 24 -8.33 -26.38 9.20
CA LEU A 24 -7.73 -25.06 9.37
C LEU A 24 -6.37 -25.07 8.63
N PRO A 25 -6.14 -24.19 7.64
CA PRO A 25 -4.82 -24.12 7.03
C PRO A 25 -3.82 -23.69 8.11
N PRO A 26 -2.62 -24.30 8.17
CA PRO A 26 -1.59 -23.90 9.10
C PRO A 26 -1.28 -22.43 8.83
N SER A 27 -1.20 -21.63 9.89
CA SER A 27 -0.73 -20.25 9.92
C SER A 27 0.09 -19.90 8.68
N TYR A 28 -0.54 -19.22 7.71
CA TYR A 28 0.21 -18.60 6.63
C TYR A 28 1.19 -17.66 7.32
N GLY A 29 2.47 -18.00 7.15
CA GLY A 29 3.51 -17.65 8.08
C GLY A 29 3.46 -16.19 8.47
N GLN A 30 3.80 -15.92 9.73
CA GLN A 30 4.53 -14.70 10.04
C GLN A 30 5.52 -14.50 8.90
N ILE A 31 5.29 -13.49 8.06
CA ILE A 31 6.35 -12.91 7.25
C ILE A 31 7.24 -12.28 8.30
N ASP A 32 8.10 -13.12 8.88
CA ASP A 32 9.23 -12.71 9.68
C ASP A 32 9.94 -11.69 8.79
N SER A 33 10.22 -10.52 9.35
CA SER A 33 11.00 -9.44 8.74
C SER A 33 12.47 -9.85 8.48
N ARG A 34 12.72 -11.15 8.29
CA ARG A 34 13.98 -11.86 8.12
C ARG A 34 14.04 -12.77 6.89
N HIS A 35 13.09 -12.64 5.95
CA HIS A 35 13.24 -13.18 4.59
C HIS A 35 13.06 -12.06 3.55
N GLN A 36 13.97 -11.09 3.59
CA GLN A 36 14.55 -10.61 2.34
C GLN A 36 15.37 -11.79 1.82
N ASP A 37 14.89 -12.52 0.82
CA ASP A 37 15.77 -13.43 0.09
C ASP A 37 16.65 -12.54 -0.83
N PRO A 38 17.96 -12.40 -0.56
CA PRO A 38 18.84 -11.57 -1.38
C PRO A 38 18.96 -12.06 -2.84
N ARG A 39 18.38 -13.21 -3.18
CA ARG A 39 18.37 -13.75 -4.55
C ARG A 39 17.34 -13.05 -5.46
N ASP A 40 16.34 -12.35 -4.91
CA ASP A 40 15.34 -11.65 -5.72
C ASP A 40 15.80 -10.27 -6.21
N GLU A 41 16.57 -9.55 -5.39
CA GLU A 41 17.22 -8.30 -5.79
C GLU A 41 18.33 -8.56 -6.83
N GLU A 42 19.09 -9.67 -6.68
CA GLU A 42 20.09 -10.10 -7.66
C GLU A 42 19.52 -10.46 -9.04
N SER A 43 18.22 -10.78 -9.15
CA SER A 43 17.63 -11.24 -10.42
C SER A 43 17.48 -10.14 -11.47
N ILE A 44 17.25 -8.90 -11.02
CA ILE A 44 17.11 -7.74 -11.90
C ILE A 44 18.50 -7.34 -12.39
N ASP A 45 19.46 -7.14 -11.48
CA ASP A 45 20.85 -6.78 -11.82
C ASP A 45 21.56 -7.83 -12.68
N ARG A 46 21.38 -9.13 -12.41
CA ARG A 46 21.97 -10.20 -13.25
C ARG A 46 21.39 -10.25 -14.66
N MET A 47 20.14 -9.83 -14.87
CA MET A 47 19.56 -9.73 -16.22
C MET A 47 20.05 -8.49 -16.98
N PHE A 48 20.43 -7.41 -16.29
CA PHE A 48 20.94 -6.18 -16.90
C PHE A 48 22.43 -6.23 -17.24
N PHE A 49 23.26 -6.90 -16.42
CA PHE A 49 24.72 -6.93 -16.59
C PHE A 49 25.29 -8.30 -17.00
N GLY A 50 24.45 -9.33 -17.13
CA GLY A 50 24.83 -10.68 -17.54
C GLY A 50 25.10 -10.82 -19.04
N GLY A 51 26.06 -10.07 -19.59
CA GLY A 51 26.27 -10.01 -21.03
C GLY A 51 27.62 -9.45 -21.50
N ALA A 52 28.69 -9.56 -20.72
CA ALA A 52 30.04 -9.22 -21.18
C ALA A 52 30.96 -10.44 -21.09
N LYS A 53 31.00 -11.25 -22.16
CA LYS A 53 32.21 -12.02 -22.48
C LYS A 53 33.16 -11.08 -23.23
N SER A 54 34.09 -10.43 -22.52
CA SER A 54 35.26 -9.86 -23.19
C SER A 54 36.42 -10.86 -23.11
N ALA A 55 37.00 -11.09 -24.29
CA ALA A 55 38.20 -11.88 -24.48
C ALA A 55 39.38 -11.27 -23.69
N GLY A 56 40.28 -12.15 -23.26
CA GLY A 56 41.40 -11.83 -22.40
C GLY A 56 42.33 -10.72 -22.93
N GLY A 57 42.76 -9.89 -21.99
CA GLY A 57 43.87 -8.97 -22.10
C GLY A 57 44.19 -8.52 -20.68
N GLY A 58 45.18 -9.15 -20.04
CA GLY A 58 45.52 -8.90 -18.65
C GLY A 58 46.14 -7.53 -18.43
N LEU A 59 46.01 -7.03 -17.18
CA LEU A 59 46.92 -6.14 -16.43
C LEU A 59 46.33 -5.94 -15.01
N PRO A 60 47.10 -5.47 -14.00
CA PRO A 60 47.29 -6.20 -12.77
C PRO A 60 46.50 -5.67 -11.56
N SER A 61 46.49 -6.51 -10.54
CA SER A 61 45.94 -6.34 -9.19
C SER A 61 46.40 -5.07 -8.46
N LEU A 62 45.46 -4.39 -7.80
CA LEU A 62 45.57 -3.62 -6.55
C LEU A 62 44.10 -3.53 -6.06
N GLY A 63 43.68 -4.10 -4.93
CA GLY A 63 44.14 -3.86 -3.56
C GLY A 63 42.88 -3.55 -2.75
N THR A 64 42.35 -4.56 -2.07
CA THR A 64 41.16 -4.51 -1.18
C THR A 64 41.34 -3.50 -0.06
N VAL A 65 40.31 -2.69 0.22
CA VAL A 65 40.15 -1.98 1.50
C VAL A 65 38.76 -2.27 2.06
N SER A 66 38.73 -2.99 3.18
CA SER A 66 37.57 -3.20 4.03
C SER A 66 37.14 -1.91 4.72
N THR A 67 35.83 -1.68 4.79
CA THR A 67 35.20 -0.67 5.62
C THR A 67 35.06 -1.21 7.06
N ALA A 68 35.59 -0.47 8.03
CA ALA A 68 35.37 -0.71 9.45
C ALA A 68 34.54 0.42 10.06
N SER A 69 33.58 0.01 10.88
CA SER A 69 32.63 0.76 11.68
C SER A 69 33.26 1.77 12.64
N LEU A 70 32.64 2.95 12.76
CA LEU A 70 32.91 3.95 13.79
C LEU A 70 32.07 3.69 15.04
N SER A 71 32.74 3.44 16.17
CA SER A 71 32.21 3.65 17.52
C SER A 71 32.95 4.82 18.17
N GLY A 72 32.20 5.73 18.79
CA GLY A 72 32.69 6.97 19.37
C GLY A 72 33.61 6.80 20.57
N GLY A 73 34.44 7.82 20.78
CA GLY A 73 35.29 8.02 21.96
C GLY A 73 35.63 9.51 22.09
N LEU A 74 35.39 10.04 23.29
CA LEU A 74 35.48 11.44 23.70
C LEU A 74 36.91 11.99 23.74
N GLY A 75 37.03 13.31 23.59
CA GLY A 75 38.00 14.12 24.33
C GLY A 75 39.01 14.89 23.47
N GLY A 76 39.08 16.22 23.66
CA GLY A 76 40.23 17.01 23.24
C GLY A 76 39.89 18.37 22.63
N VAL A 77 39.53 19.32 23.49
CA VAL A 77 39.61 20.76 23.21
C VAL A 77 41.07 21.13 22.88
N HIS A 78 41.31 21.94 21.84
CA HIS A 78 42.22 23.09 21.86
C HIS A 78 42.07 23.89 20.56
N SER A 79 41.67 25.14 20.70
CA SER A 79 41.65 26.19 19.68
C SER A 79 43.07 26.63 19.30
N LEU A 80 43.32 26.91 18.03
CA LEU A 80 44.23 27.99 17.59
C LEU A 80 44.00 28.33 16.11
N SER A 81 43.67 29.59 15.88
CA SER A 81 43.51 30.23 14.58
C SER A 81 44.83 30.90 14.18
N VAL A 82 45.33 30.65 12.96
CA VAL A 82 46.22 31.60 12.27
C VAL A 82 45.94 31.55 10.75
N ARG A 83 45.91 32.74 10.16
CA ARG A 83 45.60 33.12 8.77
C ARG A 83 46.77 32.85 7.78
N PRO A 84 46.54 33.01 6.45
CA PRO A 84 47.33 32.35 5.40
C PRO A 84 48.50 33.20 4.90
N GLY A 85 49.55 32.53 4.42
CA GLY A 85 50.64 33.11 3.64
C GLY A 85 50.99 32.17 2.49
N GLY A 86 50.89 32.68 1.26
CA GLY A 86 51.20 31.93 0.03
C GLY A 86 52.69 31.78 -0.22
N LEU A 87 53.03 30.97 -1.22
CA LEU A 87 54.19 31.11 -2.12
C LEU A 87 54.11 30.03 -3.24
N THR A 88 53.89 30.53 -4.47
CA THR A 88 54.52 30.16 -5.77
C THR A 88 54.76 28.68 -6.19
N LEU A 89 54.00 28.26 -7.23
CA LEU A 89 54.35 27.67 -8.56
C LEU A 89 55.59 26.76 -8.73
N PRO A 90 55.61 25.74 -9.65
CA PRO A 90 55.08 25.89 -11.04
C PRO A 90 54.47 24.66 -11.76
N THR A 91 53.61 25.00 -12.74
CA THR A 91 53.28 24.37 -14.05
C THR A 91 53.32 22.85 -14.26
N SER A 92 52.15 22.29 -14.64
CA SER A 92 52.01 21.44 -15.84
C SER A 92 50.53 21.21 -16.23
N GLY A 93 50.17 21.63 -17.45
CA GLY A 93 49.15 21.08 -18.35
C GLY A 93 47.74 20.76 -17.84
N LEU A 94 46.79 21.70 -18.00
CA LEU A 94 45.35 21.40 -18.09
C LEU A 94 44.89 21.57 -19.54
N LEU A 95 44.39 20.49 -20.15
CA LEU A 95 43.52 20.53 -21.33
C LEU A 95 42.06 20.57 -20.83
N GLN A 96 41.37 21.66 -21.15
CA GLN A 96 39.93 21.81 -20.99
C GLN A 96 39.17 21.04 -22.10
N PRO A 97 37.93 20.60 -21.86
CA PRO A 97 37.03 20.09 -22.90
C PRO A 97 36.43 21.25 -23.72
N PRO A 98 36.14 21.08 -25.02
CA PRO A 98 35.53 22.13 -25.81
C PRO A 98 34.02 22.25 -25.56
N VAL A 99 33.59 23.49 -25.34
CA VAL A 99 32.22 23.99 -25.48
C VAL A 99 32.11 24.75 -26.81
N SER A 100 31.05 24.53 -27.59
CA SER A 100 30.36 25.50 -28.49
C SER A 100 29.16 24.77 -29.12
N ILE A 101 27.90 25.08 -28.76
CA ILE A 101 27.03 26.18 -29.23
C ILE A 101 26.65 26.07 -30.71
N PHE A 102 25.36 25.85 -31.00
CA PHE A 102 24.56 26.66 -31.93
C PHE A 102 23.05 26.46 -31.66
N GLY A 103 22.30 27.57 -31.65
CA GLY A 103 20.85 27.60 -31.46
C GLY A 103 20.06 27.92 -32.74
N VAL A 104 18.93 27.21 -32.90
CA VAL A 104 17.56 27.52 -33.41
C VAL A 104 17.36 28.39 -34.68
N PRO A 105 16.30 28.15 -35.50
CA PRO A 105 14.95 28.67 -35.16
C PRO A 105 13.73 27.78 -35.54
N ARG A 106 12.57 28.12 -34.95
CA ARG A 106 11.20 27.63 -35.25
C ARG A 106 10.74 28.01 -36.68
N GLY A 107 9.97 27.12 -37.31
CA GLY A 107 9.15 27.40 -38.50
C GLY A 107 8.06 26.33 -38.71
N GLN A 108 6.85 26.76 -39.10
CA GLN A 108 5.60 25.98 -39.20
C GLN A 108 5.47 25.08 -40.45
N LEU A 109 4.69 24.01 -40.28
CA LEU A 109 3.80 23.24 -41.20
C LEU A 109 3.99 23.33 -42.73
N LEU A 110 4.13 22.15 -43.38
CA LEU A 110 3.10 21.57 -44.27
C LEU A 110 3.50 20.16 -44.78
N SER A 111 2.46 19.43 -45.19
CA SER A 111 2.38 18.03 -45.60
C SER A 111 3.24 17.57 -46.79
N SER A 112 3.65 16.30 -46.80
CA SER A 112 3.43 15.40 -47.95
C SER A 112 3.65 13.93 -47.58
N ASN A 113 2.75 13.09 -48.12
CA ASN A 113 2.76 11.65 -48.03
C ASN A 113 3.91 11.04 -48.85
N SER A 114 4.58 10.03 -48.30
CA SER A 114 4.85 8.79 -49.06
C SER A 114 5.30 7.67 -48.12
N SER A 115 4.87 6.48 -48.48
CA SER A 115 4.86 5.24 -47.73
C SER A 115 6.25 4.60 -47.57
N SER A 116 6.60 4.22 -46.34
CA SER A 116 7.21 2.93 -46.08
C SER A 116 6.88 2.52 -44.64
N THR A 117 6.31 1.34 -44.50
CA THR A 117 5.82 0.74 -43.26
C THR A 117 6.96 0.39 -42.31
N ALA A 118 7.38 1.37 -41.51
CA ALA A 118 8.02 1.13 -40.23
C ALA A 118 6.92 1.15 -39.16
N GLY A 119 6.51 -0.04 -38.71
CA GLY A 119 5.48 -0.22 -37.69
C GLY A 119 5.82 0.59 -36.45
N VAL A 120 5.01 1.62 -36.20
CA VAL A 120 5.00 2.38 -34.95
C VAL A 120 4.65 1.39 -33.84
N LEU A 121 5.65 0.94 -33.09
CA LEU A 121 5.44 0.22 -31.84
C LEU A 121 5.03 1.23 -30.76
N GLY A 122 3.85 1.82 -30.95
CA GLY A 122 3.10 2.37 -29.84
C GLY A 122 2.67 1.18 -28.97
N LEU A 123 2.88 1.30 -27.67
CA LEU A 123 2.13 0.48 -26.73
C LEU A 123 0.64 0.78 -26.98
N PRO A 124 -0.24 -0.23 -27.18
CA PRO A 124 -1.60 -0.03 -26.76
C PRO A 124 -1.61 0.04 -25.24
N ASP A 125 -2.48 0.89 -24.74
CA ASP A 125 -2.92 1.00 -23.35
C ASP A 125 -1.86 1.55 -22.39
N THR A 126 -2.07 2.83 -22.04
CA THR A 126 -1.80 3.35 -20.70
C THR A 126 -1.94 2.23 -19.69
N PHE A 127 -0.94 2.06 -18.84
CA PHE A 127 -1.05 1.22 -17.66
C PHE A 127 -2.40 1.54 -16.99
N LYS A 128 -3.12 0.54 -16.47
CA LYS A 128 -4.31 0.77 -15.64
C LYS A 128 -3.90 1.42 -14.30
N SER A 129 -3.03 2.43 -14.31
CA SER A 129 -2.67 3.28 -13.19
C SER A 129 -3.87 4.09 -12.68
N ASN A 130 -4.91 4.24 -13.52
CA ASN A 130 -6.24 4.71 -13.13
C ASN A 130 -7.11 3.64 -12.44
N GLY A 131 -6.67 2.38 -12.38
CA GLY A 131 -7.49 1.21 -12.06
C GLY A 131 -7.40 0.69 -10.63
N ALA A 132 -6.34 0.97 -9.88
CA ALA A 132 -6.45 0.91 -8.41
C ALA A 132 -7.30 2.12 -8.05
N ARG A 133 -8.61 1.96 -7.77
CA ARG A 133 -9.57 3.06 -7.55
C ARG A 133 -8.94 4.17 -6.69
N GLN A 134 -8.35 5.17 -7.36
CA GLN A 134 -7.61 6.25 -6.71
C GLN A 134 -8.65 7.19 -6.12
N GLY A 135 -8.77 7.19 -4.80
CA GLY A 135 -9.62 8.15 -4.10
C GLY A 135 -10.91 7.59 -3.52
N GLN A 136 -10.99 6.30 -3.19
CA GLN A 136 -11.94 5.95 -2.13
C GLN A 136 -11.41 6.52 -0.81
N GLU A 137 -12.21 7.42 -0.22
CA GLU A 137 -12.11 7.78 1.19
C GLU A 137 -11.92 6.47 1.99
N PRO A 138 -11.13 6.48 3.06
CA PRO A 138 -11.10 5.33 3.97
C PRO A 138 -12.55 4.95 4.30
N LEU A 139 -12.83 3.70 4.63
CA LEU A 139 -14.16 3.27 5.13
C LEU A 139 -14.59 3.99 6.44
N THR A 140 -13.94 5.10 6.80
CA THR A 140 -14.28 6.05 7.85
C THR A 140 -15.56 6.82 7.54
N GLN A 141 -16.68 6.11 7.49
CA GLN A 141 -17.97 6.66 7.94
C GLN A 141 -18.56 5.74 9.00
N LEU A 142 -17.79 5.47 10.05
CA LEU A 142 -18.33 4.92 11.28
C LEU A 142 -18.34 6.02 12.34
N PRO A 143 -19.51 6.39 12.88
CA PRO A 143 -19.57 7.00 14.20
C PRO A 143 -20.23 6.02 15.17
N PRO A 144 -19.54 4.97 15.66
CA PRO A 144 -20.13 4.09 16.67
C PRO A 144 -20.28 4.86 17.99
N ARG A 145 -19.30 5.71 18.30
CA ARG A 145 -19.20 6.40 19.59
C ARG A 145 -20.45 7.22 19.94
N ALA A 146 -20.98 7.99 18.98
CA ALA A 146 -22.11 8.88 19.24
C ALA A 146 -23.38 8.11 19.64
N TYR A 147 -23.62 6.94 19.04
CA TYR A 147 -24.75 6.08 19.40
C TYR A 147 -24.65 5.56 20.83
N PHE A 148 -23.46 5.09 21.23
CA PHE A 148 -23.26 4.52 22.56
C PHE A 148 -23.32 5.55 23.69
N GLU A 149 -22.91 6.79 23.44
CA GLU A 149 -22.85 7.87 24.43
C GLU A 149 -24.17 8.65 24.58
N ARG A 150 -25.08 8.54 23.59
CA ARG A 150 -26.32 9.34 23.52
C ARG A 150 -27.15 9.28 24.80
N ASP A 151 -27.32 8.08 25.34
CA ASP A 151 -28.22 7.82 26.47
C ASP A 151 -27.46 7.62 27.80
N SER A 152 -26.13 7.75 27.80
CA SER A 152 -25.28 7.50 28.96
C SER A 152 -25.58 8.42 30.15
N ALA A 153 -25.98 9.67 29.90
CA ALA A 153 -26.33 10.62 30.95
C ALA A 153 -27.65 10.24 31.66
N GLU A 154 -28.65 9.81 30.90
CA GLU A 154 -29.92 9.33 31.46
C GLU A 154 -29.71 8.03 32.25
N ILE A 155 -28.97 7.07 31.69
CA ILE A 155 -28.63 5.82 32.35
C ILE A 155 -27.92 6.09 33.70
N ALA A 156 -26.98 7.03 33.72
CA ALA A 156 -26.26 7.39 34.95
C ALA A 156 -27.16 8.01 36.03
N SER A 157 -28.35 8.53 35.67
CA SER A 157 -29.30 9.13 36.59
C SER A 157 -30.20 8.11 37.31
N PHE A 158 -30.16 6.83 36.91
CA PHE A 158 -31.01 5.80 37.51
C PHE A 158 -30.70 5.61 39.00
N THR A 159 -31.69 5.92 39.83
CA THR A 159 -31.61 5.79 41.30
C THR A 159 -32.11 4.45 41.83
N ARG A 160 -32.76 3.65 40.97
CA ARG A 160 -33.29 2.31 41.30
C ARG A 160 -32.68 1.26 40.36
N PRO A 161 -32.52 0.00 40.81
CA PRO A 161 -32.06 -1.08 39.95
C PRO A 161 -33.04 -1.27 38.79
N PRO A 162 -32.62 -1.09 37.53
CA PRO A 162 -33.39 -1.60 36.41
C PRO A 162 -33.45 -3.13 36.51
N SER A 163 -34.63 -3.71 36.34
CA SER A 163 -34.79 -5.17 36.39
C SER A 163 -33.97 -5.80 35.27
N SER A 164 -33.06 -6.71 35.61
CA SER A 164 -32.22 -7.44 34.63
C SER A 164 -33.03 -8.31 33.65
N SER A 165 -34.32 -8.52 33.91
CA SER A 165 -35.23 -9.36 33.12
C SER A 165 -36.25 -8.57 32.28
N SER A 166 -36.23 -7.24 32.29
CA SER A 166 -37.17 -6.44 31.50
C SER A 166 -36.46 -5.31 30.77
N PRO A 167 -36.81 -5.07 29.48
CA PRO A 167 -36.24 -3.96 28.73
C PRO A 167 -36.51 -2.62 29.42
N VAL A 168 -35.51 -1.75 29.42
CA VAL A 168 -35.60 -0.36 29.87
C VAL A 168 -35.75 0.52 28.65
N THR A 169 -36.87 1.23 28.57
CA THR A 169 -37.09 2.28 27.57
C THR A 169 -36.62 3.61 28.13
N LEU A 170 -35.74 4.27 27.40
CA LEU A 170 -35.14 5.56 27.71
C LEU A 170 -36.00 6.70 27.16
N SER A 171 -35.81 7.92 27.67
CA SER A 171 -36.56 9.11 27.23
C SER A 171 -36.39 9.42 25.74
N SER A 172 -35.27 9.00 25.15
CA SER A 172 -35.00 9.10 23.71
C SER A 172 -35.77 8.08 22.86
N GLY A 173 -36.50 7.15 23.48
CA GLY A 173 -37.12 6.00 22.83
C GLY A 173 -36.17 4.83 22.58
N SER A 174 -34.88 4.96 22.93
CA SER A 174 -33.95 3.82 22.94
C SER A 174 -34.41 2.75 23.92
N VAL A 175 -34.14 1.49 23.61
CA VAL A 175 -34.48 0.35 24.45
C VAL A 175 -33.23 -0.46 24.74
N TYR A 176 -32.91 -0.63 26.02
CA TYR A 176 -31.85 -1.53 26.47
C TYR A 176 -32.44 -2.77 27.15
N SER A 177 -31.99 -3.94 26.75
CA SER A 177 -32.32 -5.21 27.40
C SER A 177 -31.02 -5.97 27.66
N GLY A 178 -30.65 -6.13 28.93
CA GLY A 178 -29.40 -6.77 29.28
C GLY A 178 -29.03 -6.67 30.75
N GLN A 179 -27.79 -7.04 31.02
CA GLN A 179 -27.22 -7.07 32.34
C GLN A 179 -26.82 -5.65 32.82
N TRP A 180 -26.90 -5.46 34.13
CA TRP A 180 -26.63 -4.19 34.79
C TRP A 180 -25.67 -4.40 35.95
N LYS A 181 -24.79 -3.44 36.17
CA LYS A 181 -23.86 -3.42 37.30
C LYS A 181 -24.02 -2.12 38.06
N ARG A 182 -24.02 -2.22 39.39
CA ARG A 182 -23.97 -1.06 40.28
C ARG A 182 -22.50 -0.70 40.52
N ILE A 183 -22.14 0.56 40.30
CA ILE A 183 -20.80 1.07 40.56
C ILE A 183 -20.83 2.27 41.50
N THR A 184 -19.77 2.44 42.28
CA THR A 184 -19.61 3.57 43.21
C THR A 184 -18.46 4.44 42.73
N LEU A 185 -18.78 5.68 42.38
CA LEU A 185 -17.82 6.71 41.99
C LEU A 185 -17.40 7.50 43.24
N LYS A 186 -16.10 7.73 43.38
CA LYS A 186 -15.54 8.60 44.41
C LYS A 186 -15.24 9.95 43.77
N THR A 187 -15.76 11.02 44.34
CA THR A 187 -15.41 12.39 43.94
C THR A 187 -14.25 12.85 44.81
N SER A 188 -13.10 13.13 44.19
CA SER A 188 -11.93 13.69 44.87
C SER A 188 -11.93 15.21 44.79
N SER A 189 -11.37 15.86 45.79
CA SER A 189 -11.18 17.32 45.81
C SER A 189 -10.37 17.80 44.61
N SER A 190 -10.76 18.91 44.00
CA SER A 190 -9.99 19.55 42.91
C SER A 190 -8.62 20.02 43.38
N GLU A 191 -8.47 20.36 44.67
CA GLU A 191 -7.21 20.82 45.27
C GLU A 191 -6.34 19.67 45.79
N ASN A 192 -6.93 18.52 46.10
CA ASN A 192 -6.21 17.35 46.59
C ASN A 192 -6.85 16.02 46.11
N PRO A 193 -6.28 15.37 45.08
CA PRO A 193 -6.79 14.14 44.51
C PRO A 193 -6.90 12.96 45.51
N SER A 194 -6.15 13.02 46.62
CA SER A 194 -6.17 12.00 47.67
C SER A 194 -7.32 12.17 48.68
N LYS A 195 -8.00 13.32 48.70
CA LYS A 195 -9.14 13.60 49.58
C LYS A 195 -10.45 13.31 48.86
N ILE A 196 -11.21 12.33 49.34
CA ILE A 196 -12.54 11.99 48.82
C ILE A 196 -13.58 12.90 49.48
N GLU A 197 -14.31 13.68 48.68
CA GLU A 197 -15.34 14.61 49.11
C GLU A 197 -16.75 14.01 49.03
N GLY A 198 -16.95 12.94 48.27
CA GLY A 198 -18.24 12.25 48.19
C GLY A 198 -18.16 10.91 47.48
N THR A 199 -19.22 10.10 47.66
CA THR A 199 -19.42 8.86 46.92
C THR A 199 -20.81 8.85 46.29
N THR A 200 -20.86 8.68 44.98
CA THR A 200 -22.13 8.58 44.23
C THR A 200 -22.24 7.18 43.65
N THR A 201 -23.39 6.54 43.83
CA THR A 201 -23.66 5.22 43.24
C THR A 201 -24.49 5.39 41.98
N LYS A 202 -24.10 4.71 40.89
CA LYS A 202 -24.86 4.67 39.63
C LYS A 202 -24.98 3.26 39.07
N TRP A 203 -25.96 3.06 38.21
CA TRP A 203 -26.11 1.83 37.42
C TRP A 203 -25.54 2.02 36.03
N VAL A 204 -24.91 0.98 35.49
CA VAL A 204 -24.30 0.97 34.16
C VAL A 204 -24.64 -0.31 33.42
N ARG A 205 -24.76 -0.24 32.08
CA ARG A 205 -24.82 -1.40 31.21
C ARG A 205 -23.54 -2.22 31.38
N HIS A 206 -23.63 -3.52 31.58
CA HIS A 206 -22.48 -4.38 31.84
C HIS A 206 -22.78 -5.82 31.44
N GLY A 207 -21.78 -6.61 31.04
CA GLY A 207 -21.97 -7.97 30.58
C GLY A 207 -22.71 -8.00 29.24
N THR A 208 -23.55 -9.00 28.99
CA THR A 208 -24.24 -9.11 27.68
C THR A 208 -25.54 -8.30 27.65
N GLY A 209 -25.79 -7.61 26.54
CA GLY A 209 -27.05 -6.91 26.34
C GLY A 209 -27.26 -6.40 24.91
N GLN A 210 -28.51 -6.04 24.64
CA GLN A 210 -28.95 -5.43 23.40
C GLN A 210 -29.36 -3.98 23.66
N MET A 211 -28.88 -3.07 22.81
CA MET A 211 -29.37 -1.70 22.70
C MET A 211 -30.04 -1.53 21.33
N SER A 212 -31.23 -0.98 21.30
CA SER A 212 -31.95 -0.63 20.08
C SER A 212 -32.31 0.85 20.11
N TRP A 213 -32.08 1.54 19.01
CA TRP A 213 -32.36 2.97 18.86
C TRP A 213 -33.60 3.20 17.99
N PRO A 214 -34.29 4.35 18.11
CA PRO A 214 -35.52 4.64 17.37
C PRO A 214 -35.37 4.67 15.84
N ASP A 215 -34.15 4.89 15.34
CA ASP A 215 -33.87 4.84 13.90
C ASP A 215 -33.91 3.41 13.35
N GLY A 216 -33.88 2.39 14.21
CA GLY A 216 -33.81 0.98 13.83
C GLY A 216 -32.42 0.37 13.96
N THR A 217 -31.40 1.19 14.24
CA THR A 217 -30.05 0.72 14.56
C THR A 217 -30.09 -0.13 15.83
N LYS A 218 -29.30 -1.20 15.87
CA LYS A 218 -29.21 -2.07 17.05
C LYS A 218 -27.79 -2.55 17.28
N TYR A 219 -27.41 -2.63 18.55
CA TYR A 219 -26.19 -3.26 19.01
C TYR A 219 -26.53 -4.45 19.88
N VAL A 220 -25.91 -5.60 19.62
CA VAL A 220 -26.00 -6.81 20.43
C VAL A 220 -24.58 -7.23 20.78
N GLY A 221 -24.24 -7.24 22.07
CA GLY A 221 -22.89 -7.60 22.46
C GLY A 221 -22.58 -7.42 23.93
N GLU A 222 -21.29 -7.41 24.20
CA GLU A 222 -20.71 -7.22 25.50
C GLU A 222 -20.58 -5.73 25.86
N TRP A 223 -20.83 -5.43 27.12
CA TRP A 223 -20.79 -4.11 27.72
C TRP A 223 -19.84 -4.11 28.90
N HIS A 224 -19.01 -3.09 29.02
CA HIS A 224 -18.18 -2.84 30.19
C HIS A 224 -18.35 -1.41 30.66
N ASP A 225 -18.98 -1.27 31.84
CA ASP A 225 -19.17 0.00 32.54
C ASP A 225 -19.76 1.11 31.63
N ASP A 226 -20.90 0.77 31.00
CA ASP A 226 -21.69 1.59 30.08
C ASP A 226 -21.13 1.76 28.66
N LYS A 227 -20.11 0.97 28.31
CA LYS A 227 -19.48 1.04 26.99
C LYS A 227 -19.53 -0.29 26.27
N ALA A 228 -19.75 -0.28 24.95
CA ALA A 228 -19.52 -1.47 24.12
C ALA A 228 -18.05 -1.88 24.23
N HIS A 229 -17.83 -3.14 24.61
CA HIS A 229 -16.51 -3.67 24.94
C HIS A 229 -16.54 -5.19 24.84
N GLY A 230 -15.52 -5.81 24.24
CA GLY A 230 -15.52 -7.25 23.98
C GLY A 230 -16.18 -7.56 22.64
N LYS A 231 -16.90 -8.67 22.52
CA LYS A 231 -17.53 -9.04 21.24
C LYS A 231 -18.91 -8.42 21.06
N GLY A 232 -19.22 -7.98 19.86
CA GLY A 232 -20.55 -7.47 19.55
C GLY A 232 -20.79 -7.19 18.07
N GLN A 233 -22.07 -7.01 17.75
CA GLN A 233 -22.56 -6.69 16.41
C GLN A 233 -23.37 -5.40 16.46
N LEU A 234 -23.09 -4.49 15.53
CA LEU A 234 -23.85 -3.27 15.28
C LEU A 234 -24.46 -3.37 13.89
N ASP A 235 -25.79 -3.42 13.83
CA ASP A 235 -26.55 -3.37 12.59
C ASP A 235 -27.18 -1.98 12.46
N TYR A 236 -26.88 -1.28 11.37
CA TYR A 236 -27.45 0.04 11.12
C TYR A 236 -28.87 -0.07 10.54
N ALA A 237 -29.69 0.94 10.81
CA ALA A 237 -31.06 1.05 10.31
C ALA A 237 -31.20 0.88 8.78
N SER A 238 -30.19 1.32 8.02
CA SER A 238 -30.17 1.19 6.56
C SER A 238 -30.15 -0.27 6.08
N GLY A 239 -29.68 -1.20 6.92
CA GLY A 239 -29.40 -2.59 6.57
C GLY A 239 -28.19 -2.78 5.64
N ALA A 240 -27.65 -1.69 5.07
CA ALA A 240 -26.48 -1.71 4.19
C ALA A 240 -25.17 -1.83 4.98
N ASP A 241 -25.17 -1.33 6.22
CA ASP A 241 -23.98 -1.25 7.06
C ASP A 241 -24.14 -2.15 8.26
N HIS A 242 -23.15 -3.00 8.50
CA HIS A 242 -23.05 -3.74 9.75
C HIS A 242 -21.60 -4.04 10.11
N TYR A 243 -21.31 -3.98 11.40
CA TYR A 243 -20.04 -4.39 11.96
C TYR A 243 -20.24 -5.54 12.93
N CYS A 244 -19.45 -6.59 12.81
CA CYS A 244 -19.41 -7.70 13.75
C CYS A 244 -17.95 -7.98 14.13
N GLY A 245 -17.60 -7.79 15.40
CA GLY A 245 -16.21 -7.96 15.82
C GLY A 245 -15.95 -7.57 17.27
N GLU A 246 -14.69 -7.25 17.53
CA GLU A 246 -14.21 -6.78 18.82
C GLU A 246 -14.42 -5.27 18.99
N TRP A 247 -14.72 -4.90 20.22
CA TRP A 247 -15.04 -3.56 20.68
C TRP A 247 -14.18 -3.20 21.89
N LYS A 248 -13.79 -1.94 21.97
CA LYS A 248 -13.14 -1.38 23.15
C LYS A 248 -13.60 0.05 23.34
N GLU A 249 -14.25 0.31 24.47
CA GLU A 249 -14.63 1.66 24.88
C GLU A 249 -15.44 2.40 23.79
N ASN A 250 -16.50 1.74 23.29
CA ASN A 250 -17.39 2.24 22.21
C ASN A 250 -16.77 2.32 20.82
N ARG A 251 -15.61 1.70 20.59
CA ARG A 251 -14.91 1.70 19.31
C ARG A 251 -14.64 0.30 18.79
N CYS A 252 -14.59 0.13 17.48
CA CYS A 252 -14.05 -1.08 16.86
C CYS A 252 -12.54 -1.15 17.15
N ASP A 253 -12.09 -2.21 17.83
CA ASP A 253 -10.70 -2.41 18.25
C ASP A 253 -10.46 -3.90 18.45
N GLY A 254 -9.54 -4.50 17.68
CA GLY A 254 -9.37 -5.94 17.55
C GLY A 254 -9.84 -6.46 16.19
N PHE A 255 -10.17 -7.74 16.07
CA PHE A 255 -10.61 -8.31 14.79
C PHE A 255 -12.11 -8.10 14.55
N GLY A 256 -12.48 -7.83 13.30
CA GLY A 256 -13.87 -7.64 12.93
C GLY A 256 -14.15 -7.66 11.44
N VAL A 257 -15.41 -7.91 11.12
CA VAL A 257 -15.98 -7.80 9.78
C VAL A 257 -16.81 -6.53 9.73
N TYR A 258 -16.60 -5.73 8.69
CA TYR A 258 -17.46 -4.61 8.34
C TYR A 258 -18.00 -4.83 6.93
N ILE A 259 -19.30 -4.72 6.77
CA ILE A 259 -19.97 -4.75 5.47
C ILE A 259 -20.63 -3.39 5.27
N HIS A 260 -20.39 -2.81 4.09
CA HIS A 260 -20.93 -1.53 3.66
C HIS A 260 -21.40 -1.66 2.20
N GLY A 261 -22.70 -1.89 2.02
CA GLY A 261 -23.26 -2.23 0.72
C GLY A 261 -22.61 -3.51 0.16
N GLU A 262 -21.91 -3.39 -0.97
CA GLU A 262 -21.18 -4.50 -1.59
C GLU A 262 -19.70 -4.60 -1.15
N THR A 263 -19.25 -3.69 -0.28
CA THR A 263 -17.87 -3.70 0.23
C THR A 263 -17.81 -4.49 1.52
N ILE A 264 -16.88 -5.44 1.61
CA ILE A 264 -16.63 -6.25 2.80
C ILE A 264 -15.18 -6.04 3.21
N PHE A 265 -14.97 -5.61 4.46
CA PHE A 265 -13.67 -5.65 5.09
C PHE A 265 -13.64 -6.69 6.20
N TYR A 266 -12.61 -7.52 6.22
CA TYR A 266 -12.29 -8.44 7.31
C TYR A 266 -10.84 -8.21 7.73
N GLY A 267 -10.59 -7.89 8.99
CA GLY A 267 -9.24 -7.67 9.46
C GLY A 267 -9.16 -7.03 10.85
N GLU A 268 -7.99 -6.49 11.16
CA GLU A 268 -7.76 -5.79 12.42
C GLU A 268 -8.28 -4.33 12.36
N TRP A 269 -8.78 -3.89 13.50
CA TRP A 269 -9.31 -2.56 13.74
C TRP A 269 -8.59 -1.91 14.91
N LYS A 270 -8.39 -0.60 14.83
CA LYS A 270 -7.88 0.21 15.93
C LYS A 270 -8.56 1.56 15.96
N ASN A 271 -9.30 1.82 17.04
CA ASN A 271 -10.04 3.08 17.23
C ASN A 271 -10.88 3.45 15.99
N ASP A 272 -11.74 2.52 15.56
CA ASP A 272 -12.66 2.69 14.41
C ASP A 272 -11.99 2.77 13.04
N ARG A 273 -10.70 2.41 12.93
CA ARG A 273 -9.95 2.40 11.67
C ARG A 273 -9.37 1.03 11.38
N GLN A 274 -9.31 0.66 10.10
CA GLN A 274 -8.57 -0.52 9.65
C GLN A 274 -7.09 -0.36 10.04
N GLN A 275 -6.50 -1.43 10.56
CA GLN A 275 -5.12 -1.48 11.04
C GLN A 275 -4.56 -2.86 10.73
N GLY A 276 -3.24 -3.03 10.76
CA GLY A 276 -2.64 -4.37 10.72
C GLY A 276 -2.90 -5.07 9.40
N HIS A 277 -3.21 -6.36 9.44
CA HIS A 277 -3.58 -7.12 8.24
C HIS A 277 -5.09 -7.11 8.01
N GLY A 278 -5.51 -7.05 6.75
CA GLY A 278 -6.92 -7.14 6.39
C GLY A 278 -7.14 -7.52 4.94
N VAL A 279 -8.37 -7.93 4.67
CA VAL A 279 -8.91 -8.25 3.36
C VAL A 279 -10.08 -7.31 3.09
N GLU A 280 -10.03 -6.61 1.98
CA GLU A 280 -11.10 -5.73 1.49
C GLU A 280 -11.57 -6.27 0.15
N SER A 281 -12.83 -6.66 0.07
CA SER A 281 -13.48 -7.15 -1.15
C SER A 281 -14.56 -6.18 -1.56
N TRP A 282 -14.73 -6.00 -2.87
CA TRP A 282 -15.76 -5.12 -3.42
C TRP A 282 -16.67 -5.91 -4.36
N GLY A 283 -17.95 -5.50 -4.43
CA GLY A 283 -18.85 -5.92 -5.50
C GLY A 283 -18.18 -5.74 -6.85
N GLU A 284 -18.35 -6.73 -7.74
CA GLU A 284 -17.63 -6.90 -9.02
C GLU A 284 -16.26 -7.61 -8.97
N GLY A 285 -15.86 -8.20 -7.83
CA GLY A 285 -14.78 -9.19 -7.78
C GLY A 285 -13.37 -8.63 -7.58
N SER A 286 -13.23 -7.32 -7.39
CA SER A 286 -11.98 -6.74 -6.87
C SER A 286 -11.72 -7.23 -5.44
N LYS A 287 -10.45 -7.50 -5.12
CA LYS A 287 -10.02 -7.86 -3.76
C LYS A 287 -8.66 -7.26 -3.46
N PHE A 288 -8.48 -6.76 -2.25
CA PHE A 288 -7.20 -6.38 -1.69
C PHE A 288 -6.94 -7.21 -0.44
N GLU A 289 -5.73 -7.71 -0.30
CA GLU A 289 -5.27 -8.42 0.88
C GLU A 289 -3.89 -7.89 1.25
N GLY A 290 -3.74 -7.35 2.46
CA GLY A 290 -2.47 -6.81 2.89
C GLY A 290 -2.56 -5.90 4.09
N ARG A 291 -1.56 -5.03 4.21
CA ARG A 291 -1.40 -4.17 5.38
C ARG A 291 -2.19 -2.86 5.27
N PHE A 292 -2.82 -2.51 6.39
CA PHE A 292 -3.51 -1.26 6.62
C PHE A 292 -2.85 -0.51 7.78
N GLU A 293 -2.82 0.82 7.66
CA GLU A 293 -2.39 1.71 8.72
C GLU A 293 -3.33 2.91 8.76
N ASN A 294 -4.03 3.09 9.89
CA ASN A 294 -4.98 4.20 10.07
C ASN A 294 -6.03 4.32 8.93
N GLY A 295 -6.53 3.19 8.42
CA GLY A 295 -7.57 3.17 7.38
C GLY A 295 -7.05 3.27 5.95
N VAL A 296 -5.73 3.29 5.71
CA VAL A 296 -5.16 3.28 4.36
C VAL A 296 -4.28 2.07 4.12
N LYS A 297 -4.27 1.57 2.88
CA LYS A 297 -3.35 0.50 2.44
C LYS A 297 -1.91 1.03 2.52
N ASN A 298 -1.08 0.37 3.32
CA ASN A 298 0.29 0.79 3.58
C ASN A 298 1.17 -0.41 3.96
N GLY A 299 2.32 -0.57 3.29
CA GLY A 299 3.18 -1.76 3.38
C GLY A 299 2.89 -2.75 2.24
N HIS A 300 3.11 -4.04 2.45
CA HIS A 300 2.90 -5.03 1.39
C HIS A 300 1.43 -5.45 1.26
N GLY A 301 1.01 -5.71 0.03
CA GLY A 301 -0.33 -6.23 -0.26
C GLY A 301 -0.49 -6.71 -1.70
N VAL A 302 -1.53 -7.53 -1.88
CA VAL A 302 -1.98 -8.08 -3.15
C VAL A 302 -3.30 -7.43 -3.51
N TYR A 303 -3.42 -6.94 -4.75
CA TYR A 303 -4.68 -6.45 -5.30
C TYR A 303 -5.03 -7.24 -6.54
N VAL A 304 -6.24 -7.80 -6.56
CA VAL A 304 -6.82 -8.51 -7.70
C VAL A 304 -7.91 -7.63 -8.28
N TRP A 305 -7.83 -7.38 -9.60
CA TRP A 305 -8.84 -6.67 -10.37
C TRP A 305 -9.95 -7.63 -10.83
N PRO A 306 -11.12 -7.11 -11.26
CA PRO A 306 -12.23 -7.94 -11.76
C PRO A 306 -11.85 -8.83 -12.95
N ASP A 307 -10.87 -8.39 -13.75
CA ASP A 307 -10.34 -9.13 -14.90
C ASP A 307 -9.30 -10.20 -14.53
N GLN A 308 -9.17 -10.52 -13.24
CA GLN A 308 -8.20 -11.46 -12.67
C GLN A 308 -6.73 -11.04 -12.87
N SER A 309 -6.46 -9.83 -13.38
CA SER A 309 -5.11 -9.28 -13.24
C SER A 309 -4.83 -8.99 -11.77
N GLU A 310 -3.56 -9.06 -11.39
CA GLU A 310 -3.12 -8.89 -10.01
C GLU A 310 -1.87 -8.03 -9.91
N TYR A 311 -1.75 -7.35 -8.77
CA TYR A 311 -0.54 -6.66 -8.36
C TYR A 311 -0.12 -7.18 -6.99
N GLN A 312 1.14 -7.52 -6.84
CA GLN A 312 1.76 -7.90 -5.58
C GLN A 312 2.95 -6.97 -5.34
N GLY A 313 2.93 -6.18 -4.27
CA GLY A 313 4.02 -5.24 -4.04
C GLY A 313 3.81 -4.30 -2.88
N THR A 314 4.54 -3.19 -2.89
CA THR A 314 4.49 -2.18 -1.84
C THR A 314 3.39 -1.16 -2.10
N TRP A 315 2.70 -0.78 -1.04
CA TRP A 315 1.63 0.20 -1.02
C TRP A 315 2.01 1.34 -0.08
N GLN A 316 1.68 2.56 -0.49
CA GLN A 316 1.79 3.74 0.36
C GLN A 316 0.58 4.63 0.15
N ALA A 317 -0.18 4.87 1.22
CA ALA A 317 -1.37 5.73 1.20
C ALA A 317 -2.32 5.40 0.04
N ASN A 318 -2.72 4.12 -0.07
CA ASN A 318 -3.62 3.61 -1.12
C ASN A 318 -3.06 3.60 -2.56
N LYS A 319 -1.75 3.85 -2.76
CA LYS A 319 -1.10 3.82 -4.07
C LYS A 319 -0.06 2.70 -4.16
N LEU A 320 0.15 2.18 -5.37
CA LEU A 320 1.28 1.29 -5.65
C LEU A 320 2.57 2.12 -5.61
N GLU A 321 3.57 1.63 -4.88
CA GLU A 321 4.84 2.32 -4.64
C GLU A 321 5.97 1.29 -4.57
N GLY A 322 7.22 1.71 -4.75
CA GLY A 322 8.39 0.83 -4.60
C GLY A 322 8.36 -0.39 -5.53
N LEU A 323 8.88 -1.53 -5.09
CA LEU A 323 8.92 -2.74 -5.90
C LEU A 323 7.56 -3.46 -5.94
N GLY A 324 7.20 -3.96 -7.12
CA GLY A 324 6.01 -4.78 -7.30
C GLY A 324 6.00 -5.60 -8.59
N LEU A 325 5.18 -6.64 -8.58
CA LEU A 325 4.88 -7.54 -9.69
C LEU A 325 3.42 -7.33 -10.10
N TYR A 326 3.19 -6.97 -11.35
CA TYR A 326 1.88 -7.00 -11.99
C TYR A 326 1.80 -8.19 -12.93
N THR A 327 0.72 -8.95 -12.84
CA THR A 327 0.44 -10.11 -13.69
C THR A 327 -0.96 -9.98 -14.29
N ALA A 328 -1.09 -10.23 -15.58
CA ALA A 328 -2.36 -10.41 -16.27
C ALA A 328 -2.25 -11.60 -17.23
N GLU A 329 -3.35 -11.98 -17.88
CA GLU A 329 -3.44 -13.16 -18.75
C GLU A 329 -2.27 -13.29 -19.74
N ASP A 330 -1.92 -12.19 -20.43
CA ASP A 330 -0.94 -12.18 -21.50
C ASP A 330 0.24 -11.24 -21.24
N LYS A 331 0.46 -10.77 -20.01
CA LYS A 331 1.54 -9.82 -19.73
C LYS A 331 1.92 -9.79 -18.26
N ASN A 332 3.17 -9.45 -18.00
CA ASN A 332 3.63 -9.16 -16.65
C ASN A 332 4.63 -8.02 -16.65
N PHE A 333 4.69 -7.33 -15.52
CA PHE A 333 5.67 -6.31 -15.23
C PHE A 333 6.26 -6.53 -13.84
N ARG A 334 7.58 -6.61 -13.73
CA ARG A 334 8.32 -6.62 -12.46
C ARG A 334 9.22 -5.40 -12.43
N GLY A 335 9.08 -4.56 -11.43
CA GLY A 335 9.94 -3.38 -11.31
C GLY A 335 9.44 -2.39 -10.27
N GLU A 336 9.93 -1.17 -10.42
CA GLU A 336 9.63 -0.05 -9.54
C GLU A 336 8.34 0.69 -9.95
N TRP A 337 7.65 1.20 -8.94
CA TRP A 337 6.36 1.88 -9.00
C TRP A 337 6.42 3.16 -8.19
N LYS A 338 5.74 4.19 -8.66
CA LYS A 338 5.60 5.47 -7.97
C LYS A 338 4.26 6.08 -8.28
N ASN A 339 3.48 6.40 -7.24
CA ASN A 339 2.11 6.92 -7.40
C ASN A 339 1.23 6.07 -8.34
N SER A 340 1.34 4.74 -8.26
CA SER A 340 0.62 3.79 -9.12
C SER A 340 1.01 3.80 -10.61
N LEU A 341 2.12 4.45 -10.97
CA LEU A 341 2.73 4.42 -12.31
C LEU A 341 4.01 3.60 -12.26
N ILE A 342 4.35 2.93 -13.36
CA ILE A 342 5.68 2.33 -13.52
C ILE A 342 6.71 3.47 -13.56
N HIS A 343 7.75 3.37 -12.75
CA HIS A 343 8.78 4.39 -12.61
C HIS A 343 10.07 3.75 -12.12
N GLY A 344 11.24 4.14 -12.62
CA GLY A 344 12.51 3.49 -12.25
C GLY A 344 12.81 2.28 -13.14
N LEU A 345 13.52 1.29 -12.62
CA LEU A 345 13.91 0.10 -13.38
C LEU A 345 12.80 -0.95 -13.40
N GLY A 346 12.66 -1.63 -14.54
CA GLY A 346 11.72 -2.73 -14.63
C GLY A 346 11.85 -3.58 -15.88
N ILE A 347 11.16 -4.71 -15.84
CA ILE A 347 11.07 -5.69 -16.93
C ILE A 347 9.60 -5.90 -17.24
N TYR A 348 9.22 -5.61 -18.48
CA TYR A 348 7.89 -5.85 -19.02
C TYR A 348 7.96 -6.99 -20.04
N ARG A 349 7.08 -7.97 -19.90
CA ARG A 349 6.96 -9.11 -20.82
C ARG A 349 5.54 -9.14 -21.39
N TRP A 350 5.44 -9.26 -22.70
CA TRP A 350 4.19 -9.47 -23.42
C TRP A 350 4.07 -10.94 -23.83
N GLY A 351 2.85 -11.44 -23.91
CA GLY A 351 2.53 -12.84 -24.21
C GLY A 351 2.82 -13.20 -25.66
N ASP A 352 2.97 -12.20 -26.53
CA ASP A 352 3.46 -12.37 -27.89
C ASP A 352 4.98 -12.58 -27.98
N GLY A 353 5.70 -12.62 -26.85
CA GLY A 353 7.14 -12.86 -26.77
C GLY A 353 7.99 -11.60 -26.86
N ARG A 354 7.40 -10.41 -26.99
CA ARG A 354 8.13 -9.16 -26.81
C ARG A 354 8.56 -8.98 -25.34
N SER A 355 9.66 -8.26 -25.13
CA SER A 355 10.02 -7.79 -23.79
C SER A 355 10.77 -6.47 -23.82
N TYR A 356 10.71 -5.74 -22.70
CA TYR A 356 11.50 -4.54 -22.46
C TYR A 356 12.11 -4.66 -21.07
N ALA A 357 13.40 -4.41 -20.96
CA ALA A 357 14.10 -4.27 -19.69
C ALA A 357 14.85 -2.94 -19.72
N GLY A 358 14.52 -2.04 -18.80
CA GLY A 358 15.18 -0.74 -18.74
C GLY A 358 14.48 0.24 -17.81
N GLU A 359 14.82 1.52 -17.96
CA GLU A 359 14.24 2.58 -17.16
C GLU A 359 12.85 3.00 -17.67
N TYR A 360 12.05 3.51 -16.73
CA TYR A 360 10.71 4.04 -16.93
C TYR A 360 10.54 5.36 -16.19
N VAL A 361 9.76 6.26 -16.78
CA VAL A 361 9.24 7.47 -16.14
C VAL A 361 7.77 7.58 -16.50
N ASP A 362 6.91 7.48 -15.49
CA ASP A 362 5.45 7.66 -15.59
C ASP A 362 4.85 6.80 -16.72
N ASP A 363 5.01 5.48 -16.59
CA ASP A 363 4.61 4.43 -17.54
C ASP A 363 5.36 4.41 -18.88
N LYS A 364 6.26 5.35 -19.12
CA LYS A 364 6.96 5.48 -20.41
C LYS A 364 8.38 4.98 -20.29
N LYS A 365 8.79 4.14 -21.25
CA LYS A 365 10.20 3.77 -21.46
C LYS A 365 11.04 5.05 -21.53
N HIS A 366 12.07 5.10 -20.71
CA HIS A 366 12.99 6.22 -20.59
C HIS A 366 14.41 5.67 -20.40
N GLY A 367 15.42 6.55 -20.42
CA GLY A 367 16.79 6.18 -20.05
C GLY A 367 17.36 5.07 -20.93
N PHE A 368 18.25 4.25 -20.41
CA PHE A 368 18.79 3.11 -21.15
C PHE A 368 17.87 1.89 -21.03
N GLY A 369 17.70 1.15 -22.12
CA GLY A 369 16.89 -0.07 -22.11
C GLY A 369 17.11 -0.98 -23.30
N THR A 370 16.81 -2.26 -23.08
CA THR A 370 16.79 -3.33 -24.07
C THR A 370 15.35 -3.67 -24.43
N PHE A 371 15.02 -3.62 -25.72
CA PHE A 371 13.75 -4.13 -26.26
C PHE A 371 14.01 -5.36 -27.12
N LEU A 372 13.33 -6.46 -26.80
CA LEU A 372 13.34 -7.71 -27.57
C LEU A 372 12.00 -7.83 -28.31
N TRP A 373 12.08 -8.09 -29.61
CA TRP A 373 10.92 -8.42 -30.41
C TRP A 373 10.66 -9.93 -30.37
N ALA A 374 9.40 -10.31 -30.55
CA ALA A 374 8.96 -11.71 -30.67
C ALA A 374 9.75 -12.53 -31.72
N ASP A 375 10.25 -11.85 -32.75
CA ASP A 375 10.96 -12.46 -33.87
C ASP A 375 12.48 -12.55 -33.67
N GLY A 376 12.96 -12.26 -32.45
CA GLY A 376 14.38 -12.33 -32.08
C GLY A 376 15.19 -11.07 -32.41
N ARG A 377 14.60 -10.05 -33.06
CA ARG A 377 15.26 -8.74 -33.15
C ARG A 377 15.45 -8.16 -31.77
N ARG A 378 16.47 -7.32 -31.59
CA ARG A 378 16.80 -6.67 -30.32
C ARG A 378 17.31 -5.25 -30.52
N TYR A 379 16.97 -4.35 -29.60
CA TYR A 379 17.46 -2.98 -29.59
C TYR A 379 17.96 -2.66 -28.19
N GLU A 380 19.18 -2.19 -28.10
CA GLU A 380 19.80 -1.69 -26.88
C GLU A 380 20.13 -0.22 -27.08
N GLY A 381 19.64 0.65 -26.22
CA GLY A 381 19.97 2.06 -26.36
C GLY A 381 19.08 2.94 -25.53
N PHE A 382 19.14 4.21 -25.82
CA PHE A 382 18.43 5.23 -25.07
C PHE A 382 16.98 5.40 -25.55
N TRP A 383 16.10 5.68 -24.60
CA TRP A 383 14.67 5.87 -24.77
C TRP A 383 14.27 7.22 -24.18
N ARG A 384 13.34 7.90 -24.86
CA ARG A 384 12.72 9.14 -24.38
C ARG A 384 11.24 9.13 -24.71
N VAL A 385 10.41 9.18 -23.66
CA VAL A 385 8.94 9.26 -23.78
C VAL A 385 8.42 8.11 -24.67
N GLY A 386 8.89 6.89 -24.41
CA GLY A 386 8.44 5.68 -25.09
C GLY A 386 9.07 5.38 -26.46
N LYS A 387 9.97 6.24 -26.97
CA LYS A 387 10.62 6.06 -28.29
C LYS A 387 12.13 5.95 -28.17
N GLN A 388 12.76 5.22 -29.09
CA GLN A 388 14.23 5.21 -29.19
C GLN A 388 14.76 6.62 -29.50
N GLU A 389 15.78 7.04 -28.78
CA GLU A 389 16.34 8.40 -28.82
C GLU A 389 17.81 8.36 -28.39
N GLY A 390 18.74 8.87 -29.20
CA GLY A 390 20.18 8.83 -28.90
C GLY A 390 20.88 7.58 -29.43
N PRO A 391 22.10 7.27 -28.95
CA PRO A 391 22.88 6.14 -29.44
C PRO A 391 22.26 4.79 -29.08
N GLY A 392 22.44 3.80 -29.94
CA GLY A 392 21.98 2.43 -29.70
C GLY A 392 22.53 1.40 -30.67
N ILE A 393 22.20 0.13 -30.40
CA ILE A 393 22.57 -1.05 -31.18
C ILE A 393 21.30 -1.80 -31.52
N PHE A 394 21.04 -1.99 -32.80
CA PHE A 394 19.95 -2.83 -33.29
C PHE A 394 20.50 -4.15 -33.84
N THR A 395 20.09 -5.25 -33.24
CA THR A 395 20.43 -6.62 -33.66
C THR A 395 19.30 -7.20 -34.50
N ARG A 396 19.62 -7.59 -35.73
CA ARG A 396 18.71 -8.31 -36.64
C ARG A 396 18.54 -9.77 -36.22
N ARG A 397 17.59 -10.47 -36.84
CA ARG A 397 17.33 -11.90 -36.58
C ARG A 397 18.53 -12.81 -36.88
N ASP A 398 19.39 -12.41 -37.82
CA ASP A 398 20.60 -13.13 -38.20
C ASP A 398 21.80 -12.84 -37.27
N GLY A 399 21.60 -12.04 -36.21
CA GLY A 399 22.65 -11.62 -35.28
C GLY A 399 23.44 -10.40 -35.75
N THR A 400 23.18 -9.88 -36.95
CA THR A 400 23.86 -8.67 -37.46
C THR A 400 23.54 -7.47 -36.56
N GLN A 401 24.57 -6.84 -36.02
CA GLN A 401 24.46 -5.65 -35.19
C GLN A 401 24.62 -4.39 -36.03
N ILE A 402 23.80 -3.39 -35.72
CA ILE A 402 23.74 -2.11 -36.40
C ILE A 402 23.75 -1.02 -35.35
N GLU A 403 24.89 -0.35 -35.23
CA GLU A 403 25.03 0.85 -34.41
C GLU A 403 24.44 2.06 -35.13
N GLY A 404 24.04 3.08 -34.36
CA GLY A 404 23.58 4.34 -34.92
C GLY A 404 23.06 5.32 -33.86
N VAL A 405 22.46 6.41 -34.35
CA VAL A 405 21.72 7.38 -33.54
C VAL A 405 20.25 7.32 -33.93
N TRP A 406 19.36 7.33 -32.94
CA TRP A 406 17.91 7.34 -33.10
C TRP A 406 17.36 8.70 -32.70
N LEU A 407 16.35 9.17 -33.45
CA LEU A 407 15.57 10.34 -33.13
C LEU A 407 14.10 10.00 -33.32
N GLN A 408 13.31 10.11 -32.25
CA GLN A 408 11.87 9.82 -32.30
C GLN A 408 11.52 8.44 -32.89
N GLY A 409 12.31 7.42 -32.54
CA GLY A 409 12.12 6.04 -32.98
C GLY A 409 12.65 5.72 -34.38
N LYS A 410 13.29 6.67 -35.06
CA LYS A 410 13.89 6.47 -36.39
C LYS A 410 15.40 6.62 -36.30
N ARG A 411 16.14 5.70 -36.93
CA ARG A 411 17.60 5.81 -37.06
C ARG A 411 17.93 6.93 -38.06
N THR A 412 18.82 7.86 -37.69
CA THR A 412 19.12 9.07 -38.49
C THR A 412 20.41 9.02 -39.30
N ASN A 413 21.05 7.85 -39.40
CA ASN A 413 22.35 7.57 -40.03
C ASN A 413 23.55 8.21 -39.32
#